data_AF-A0A059XWD3-F1
#
_entry.id   AF-A0A059XWD3-F1
#
_cell.length_a   1.000
_cell.length_b   1.000
_cell.length_c   1.000
_cell.angle_alpha   90.00
_cell.angle_beta   90.00
_cell.angle_gamma   90.00
#
_symmetry.space_group_name_H-M   'P 1'
#
loop_
_entity.id
_entity.type
_entity.pdbx_description
1 polymer ?
#
loop_
_entity_poly.entity_id
_entity_poly.type
_entity_poly.pdbx_seq_one_letter_code
_entity_poly.pdbx_strand_id
1 'polypeptide(L)'
;MSRMIKMDLDGAPEGSIVIQDIKDSLGRLLVKAPRTLDPDLKRILLLRGVREIVVQDASGKSREDLDRMLEKEKEAVKRRFSKWPDSPEKDHVVRLFLQALEEFSGEQNIKTS
;
A
#
# COMPACT_ATOMS: atom_id res chain seq x y z
N MET A 1 4.23 20.00 1.83
CA MET A 1 4.25 19.35 3.17
C MET A 1 4.26 17.86 2.95
N SER A 2 5.21 17.12 3.55
CA SER A 2 5.25 15.67 3.40
C SER A 2 4.13 15.05 4.23
N ARG A 3 3.30 14.24 3.56
CA ARG A 3 2.20 13.52 4.19
C ARG A 3 2.77 12.42 5.08
N MET A 4 2.14 12.21 6.23
CA MET A 4 2.48 11.16 7.19
C MET A 4 1.47 10.02 7.05
N ILE A 5 1.95 8.79 6.94
CA ILE A 5 1.08 7.61 6.79
C ILE A 5 1.45 6.61 7.88
N LYS A 6 0.43 6.16 8.62
CA LYS A 6 0.55 5.02 9.52
C LYS A 6 0.33 3.76 8.69
N MET A 7 1.23 2.80 8.78
CA MET A 7 1.14 1.54 8.04
C MET A 7 1.68 0.37 8.86
N ASP A 8 1.35 -0.84 8.43
CA ASP A 8 1.94 -2.06 8.96
C ASP A 8 3.44 -2.08 8.63
N LEU A 9 4.27 -2.39 9.63
CA LEU A 9 5.71 -2.52 9.47
C LEU A 9 6.05 -3.61 8.46
N ASP A 10 5.32 -4.73 8.45
CA ASP A 10 5.59 -5.86 7.55
C ASP A 10 5.39 -5.46 6.07
N GLY A 11 4.34 -4.66 5.81
CA GLY A 11 4.04 -4.11 4.48
C GLY A 11 4.87 -2.87 4.11
N ALA A 12 5.66 -2.31 5.03
CA ALA A 12 6.40 -1.08 4.76
C ALA A 12 7.56 -1.32 3.77
N PRO A 13 7.66 -0.55 2.68
CA PRO A 13 8.75 -0.70 1.72
C PRO A 13 10.10 -0.35 2.35
N GLU A 14 11.15 -1.08 1.97
CA GLU A 14 12.52 -0.76 2.34
C GLU A 14 12.91 0.63 1.85
N GLY A 15 13.67 1.37 2.65
CA GLY A 15 14.01 2.77 2.37
C GLY A 15 12.96 3.80 2.81
N SER A 16 11.81 3.37 3.35
CA SER A 16 10.83 4.28 3.96
C SER A 16 11.44 5.09 5.10
N ILE A 17 11.08 6.36 5.24
CA ILE A 17 11.57 7.22 6.32
C ILE A 17 10.58 7.16 7.48
N VAL A 18 10.94 6.50 8.57
CA VAL A 18 10.19 6.54 9.83
C VAL A 18 10.33 7.93 10.43
N ILE A 19 9.21 8.56 10.77
CA ILE A 19 9.14 9.95 11.23
C ILE A 19 8.63 10.10 12.66
N GLN A 20 8.29 8.98 13.31
CA GLN A 20 7.91 8.94 14.72
C GLN A 20 8.83 8.00 15.50
N ASP A 21 9.18 8.38 16.73
CA ASP A 21 9.94 7.52 17.63
C ASP A 21 9.19 6.21 17.88
N ILE A 22 9.90 5.09 17.76
CA ILE A 22 9.34 3.76 18.03
C ILE A 22 9.76 3.34 19.44
N LYS A 23 8.77 2.96 20.24
CA LYS A 23 8.98 2.48 21.62
C LYS A 23 8.49 1.03 21.73
N ASP A 24 9.10 0.26 22.64
CA ASP A 24 8.59 -1.07 23.01
C ASP A 24 7.35 -0.96 23.92
N SER A 25 6.75 -2.10 24.25
CA SER A 25 5.60 -2.18 25.15
C SER A 25 5.88 -1.69 26.59
N LEU A 26 7.15 -1.59 26.97
CA LEU A 26 7.59 -1.04 28.26
C LEU A 26 7.98 0.44 28.16
N GLY A 27 7.75 1.08 27.01
CA GLY A 27 8.05 2.49 26.77
C GLY A 27 9.52 2.80 26.47
N ARG A 28 10.38 1.79 26.32
CA ARG A 28 11.79 1.97 25.99
C ARG A 28 11.93 2.33 24.52
N LEU A 29 12.72 3.38 24.25
CA LEU A 29 12.98 3.83 22.88
C LEU A 29 13.77 2.76 22.13
N LEU A 30 13.19 2.24 21.05
CA LEU A 30 13.85 1.31 20.14
C LEU A 30 14.55 2.06 19.00
N VAL A 31 13.85 3.06 18.43
CA VAL A 31 14.34 3.84 17.30
C VAL A 31 13.96 5.29 17.49
N LYS A 32 14.95 6.18 17.34
CA LYS A 32 14.75 7.62 17.29
C LYS A 32 14.47 8.04 15.85
N ALA A 33 13.39 8.79 15.64
CA ALA A 33 13.08 9.38 14.34
C ALA A 33 13.81 10.73 14.12
N PRO A 34 14.06 11.15 12.85
CA PRO A 34 13.78 10.41 11.62
C PRO A 34 14.82 9.34 11.32
N ARG A 35 14.39 8.18 10.82
CA ARG A 35 15.29 7.06 10.48
C ARG A 35 14.80 6.30 9.25
N THR A 36 15.72 5.97 8.35
CA THR A 36 15.43 5.11 7.21
C THR A 36 15.23 3.67 7.65
N LEU A 37 14.21 3.01 7.10
CA LEU A 37 13.90 1.61 7.36
C LEU A 37 14.76 0.72 6.45
N ASP A 38 15.88 0.24 6.99
CA ASP A 38 16.70 -0.80 6.36
C ASP A 38 16.20 -2.22 6.73
N PRO A 39 16.61 -3.28 5.98
CA PRO A 39 16.13 -4.64 6.20
C PRO A 39 16.41 -5.19 7.60
N ASP A 40 17.58 -4.87 8.16
CA ASP A 40 17.98 -5.34 9.48
C ASP A 40 17.14 -4.65 10.57
N LEU A 41 16.94 -3.34 10.45
CA LEU A 41 16.09 -2.57 11.33
C LEU A 41 14.64 -3.06 11.30
N LYS A 42 14.09 -3.29 10.11
CA LYS A 42 12.74 -3.83 9.93
C LYS A 42 12.59 -5.17 10.65
N ARG A 43 13.55 -6.08 10.46
CA ARG A 43 13.57 -7.38 11.14
C ARG A 43 13.65 -7.25 12.66
N ILE A 44 14.52 -6.38 13.17
CA ILE A 44 14.67 -6.15 14.61
C ILE A 44 13.36 -5.63 15.22
N LEU A 45 12.71 -4.67 14.56
CA LEU A 45 11.45 -4.09 15.02
C LEU A 45 10.32 -5.13 15.05
N LEU A 46 10.20 -5.97 14.03
CA LEU A 46 9.25 -7.09 14.00
C LEU A 46 9.51 -8.09 15.15
N LEU A 47 10.77 -8.45 15.39
CA LEU A 47 11.16 -9.33 16.51
C LEU A 47 10.83 -8.71 17.88
N ARG A 48 10.84 -7.38 17.98
CA ARG A 48 10.43 -6.64 19.18
C ARG A 48 8.92 -6.45 19.30
N GLY A 49 8.14 -7.03 18.38
CA GLY A 49 6.69 -6.99 18.39
C GLY A 49 6.07 -5.69 17.88
N VAL A 50 6.87 -4.84 17.21
CA VAL A 50 6.36 -3.62 16.57
C VAL A 50 5.57 -4.04 15.33
N ARG A 51 4.31 -3.61 15.24
CA ARG A 51 3.42 -3.91 14.10
C ARG A 51 3.10 -2.70 13.24
N GLU A 52 3.07 -1.52 13.84
CA GLU A 52 2.70 -0.29 13.13
C GLU A 52 3.79 0.75 13.26
N ILE A 53 4.05 1.46 12.17
CA ILE A 53 4.99 2.57 12.10
C ILE A 53 4.37 3.76 11.39
N VAL A 54 4.89 4.96 11.66
CA VAL A 54 4.54 6.17 10.92
C VAL A 54 5.71 6.55 10.03
N VAL A 55 5.46 6.57 8.73
CA VAL A 55 6.46 6.89 7.71
C VAL A 55 6.09 8.15 6.94
N GLN A 56 7.12 8.77 6.36
CA GLN A 56 6.96 9.80 5.35
C GLN A 56 6.48 9.16 4.05
N ASP A 57 5.39 9.70 3.49
CA ASP A 57 4.92 9.29 2.18
C ASP A 57 5.94 9.70 1.11
N ALA A 58 6.71 8.72 0.61
CA ALA A 58 7.68 8.91 -0.46
C ALA A 58 7.00 9.10 -1.83
N SER A 59 5.73 8.73 -1.96
CA SER A 59 5.01 8.77 -3.22
C SER A 59 4.72 10.21 -3.64
N GLY A 60 4.49 11.11 -2.68
CA GLY A 60 4.03 12.49 -2.94
C GLY A 60 2.72 12.56 -3.74
N LYS A 61 2.10 11.42 -4.01
CA LYS A 61 0.91 11.26 -4.85
C LYS A 61 -0.30 11.44 -3.99
N SER A 62 -1.12 12.41 -4.36
CA SER A 62 -2.43 12.60 -3.72
C SER A 62 -3.31 11.36 -3.95
N ARG A 63 -4.35 11.18 -3.13
CA ARG A 63 -5.34 10.12 -3.38
C ARG A 63 -5.95 10.25 -4.78
N GLU A 64 -6.12 11.49 -5.25
CA GLU A 64 -6.56 11.79 -6.61
C GLU A 64 -5.59 11.28 -7.69
N ASP A 65 -4.28 11.29 -7.43
CA ASP A 65 -3.29 10.75 -8.37
C ASP A 65 -3.34 9.22 -8.42
N LEU A 66 -3.58 8.57 -7.27
CA LEU A 66 -3.80 7.12 -7.20
C LEU A 66 -5.08 6.73 -7.93
N ASP A 67 -6.18 7.47 -7.72
CA ASP A 67 -7.46 7.24 -8.40
C ASP A 67 -7.30 7.44 -9.92
N ARG A 68 -6.60 8.48 -10.36
CA ARG A 68 -6.27 8.69 -11.79
C ARG A 68 -5.40 7.59 -12.37
N MET A 69 -4.44 7.06 -11.60
CA MET A 69 -3.62 5.93 -12.04
C MET A 69 -4.45 4.66 -12.17
N LEU A 70 -5.36 4.43 -11.22
CA LEU A 70 -6.27 3.28 -11.24
C LEU A 70 -7.18 3.32 -12.46
N GLU A 71 -7.79 4.48 -12.75
CA GLU A 71 -8.64 4.65 -13.92
C GLU A 71 -7.89 4.43 -15.24
N LYS A 72 -6.64 4.91 -15.33
CA LYS A 72 -5.78 4.62 -16.49
C LYS A 72 -5.50 3.13 -16.65
N GLU A 73 -5.29 2.40 -15.56
CA GLU A 73 -5.04 0.97 -15.62
C GLU A 73 -6.31 0.19 -16.01
N LYS A 74 -7.48 0.57 -15.47
CA LYS A 74 -8.79 0.03 -15.88
C LYS A 74 -9.04 0.25 -17.37
N GLU A 75 -8.74 1.44 -17.90
CA GLU A 75 -8.82 1.69 -19.34
C GLU A 75 -7.82 0.86 -20.15
N ALA A 76 -6.59 0.71 -19.67
CA ALA A 76 -5.56 -0.08 -20.35
C ALA A 76 -5.93 -1.57 -20.42
N VAL A 77 -6.58 -2.10 -19.38
CA VAL A 77 -7.17 -3.44 -19.38
C VAL A 77 -8.25 -3.52 -20.46
N LYS A 78 -9.24 -2.62 -20.46
CA LYS A 78 -10.31 -2.60 -21.48
C LYS A 78 -9.76 -2.52 -22.90
N ARG A 79 -8.71 -1.70 -23.14
CA ARG A 79 -8.04 -1.60 -24.45
C ARG A 79 -7.25 -2.85 -24.82
N ARG A 80 -6.61 -3.53 -23.86
CA ARG A 80 -5.88 -4.79 -24.14
C ARG A 80 -6.84 -5.90 -24.58
N PHE A 81 -7.99 -5.99 -23.92
CA PHE A 81 -9.01 -6.97 -24.25
C PHE A 81 -9.92 -6.57 -25.42
N SER A 82 -9.86 -5.33 -25.93
CA SER A 82 -10.70 -4.92 -27.07
C SER A 82 -10.41 -5.70 -28.35
N LYS A 83 -9.20 -6.24 -28.51
CA LYS A 83 -8.79 -7.07 -29.65
C LYS A 83 -9.22 -8.54 -29.53
N TRP A 84 -9.76 -8.95 -28.37
CA TRP A 84 -10.28 -10.31 -28.20
C TRP A 84 -11.66 -10.45 -28.83
N PRO A 85 -11.97 -11.60 -29.44
CA PRO A 85 -13.31 -11.89 -29.95
C PRO A 85 -14.33 -11.80 -28.82
N ASP A 86 -15.48 -11.17 -29.12
CA ASP A 86 -16.56 -11.05 -28.16
C ASP A 86 -17.06 -12.45 -27.79
N SER A 87 -16.81 -12.81 -26.54
CA SER A 87 -17.10 -14.12 -25.97
C SER A 87 -17.43 -13.95 -24.49
N PRO A 88 -18.27 -14.83 -23.92
CA PRO A 88 -18.57 -14.82 -22.49
C PRO A 88 -17.30 -14.95 -21.62
N GLU A 89 -16.27 -15.60 -22.14
CA GLU A 89 -14.97 -15.79 -21.48
C GLU A 89 -14.17 -14.49 -21.39
N LYS A 90 -14.16 -13.68 -22.45
CA LYS A 90 -13.56 -12.34 -22.44
C LYS A 90 -14.19 -11.46 -21.35
N ASP A 91 -15.51 -11.44 -21.26
CA ASP A 91 -16.23 -10.64 -20.26
C ASP A 91 -15.93 -11.11 -18.83
N HIS A 92 -15.82 -12.43 -18.64
CA HIS A 92 -15.46 -13.01 -17.35
C HIS A 92 -14.03 -12.62 -16.92
N VAL A 93 -13.05 -12.73 -17.83
CA VAL A 93 -11.64 -12.38 -17.55
C VAL A 93 -11.47 -10.88 -17.29
N VAL A 94 -12.11 -10.03 -18.10
CA VAL A 94 -12.07 -8.57 -17.88
C VAL A 94 -12.67 -8.21 -16.53
N ARG A 95 -13.78 -8.84 -16.14
CA ARG A 95 -14.42 -8.60 -14.84
C ARG A 95 -13.50 -9.02 -13.68
N LEU A 96 -12.86 -10.18 -13.76
CA LEU A 96 -11.93 -10.65 -12.73
C LEU A 96 -10.74 -9.68 -12.57
N PHE A 97 -10.20 -9.18 -13.70
CA PHE A 97 -9.09 -8.23 -13.66
C PHE A 97 -9.49 -6.89 -13.04
N LEU A 98 -10.66 -6.36 -13.38
CA LEU A 98 -11.16 -5.11 -12.82
C LEU A 98 -11.45 -5.26 -11.32
N GLN A 99 -12.03 -6.40 -10.91
CA GLN A 99 -12.27 -6.70 -9.50
C GLN A 99 -10.96 -6.79 -8.70
N ALA A 100 -9.94 -7.48 -9.24
CA ALA A 100 -8.63 -7.56 -8.59
C ALA A 100 -7.95 -6.18 -8.46
N LEU A 101 -8.12 -5.30 -9.44
CA LEU A 101 -7.62 -3.91 -9.36
C LEU A 101 -8.35 -3.08 -8.30
N GLU A 102 -9.65 -3.30 -8.10
CA GLU A 102 -10.45 -2.64 -7.05
C GLU A 102 -10.14 -3.19 -5.65
N GLU A 103 -9.86 -4.49 -5.52
CA GLU A 103 -9.41 -5.09 -4.26
C GLU A 103 -8.02 -4.57 -3.87
N PHE A 104 -7.12 -4.39 -4.85
CA PHE A 104 -5.79 -3.84 -4.63
C PHE A 104 -5.80 -2.34 -4.26
N SER A 105 -6.78 -1.56 -4.73
CA SER A 105 -6.91 -0.13 -4.40
C SER A 105 -7.45 0.14 -2.99
N GLY A 106 -7.89 -0.90 -2.28
CA GLY A 106 -8.41 -0.78 -0.92
C GLY A 106 -9.83 -0.22 -0.84
N GLU A 107 -10.63 -0.30 -1.91
CA GLU A 107 -12.04 0.11 -1.92
C GLU A 107 -12.98 -0.85 -1.15
N GLN A 108 -12.47 -1.87 -0.46
CA GLN A 108 -13.24 -2.63 0.54
C GLN A 108 -13.31 -1.85 1.85
N ASN A 109 -14.18 -0.85 1.86
CA ASN A 109 -14.74 -0.26 3.07
C ASN A 109 -15.56 -1.35 3.78
N ILE A 110 -15.03 -1.89 4.88
CA ILE A 110 -15.76 -2.22 6.11
C ILE A 110 -17.23 -2.64 5.87
N LYS A 111 -17.46 -3.88 5.42
CA LYS A 111 -18.75 -4.55 5.58
C LYS A 111 -18.55 -6.01 5.95
N THR A 112 -18.01 -6.22 7.15
CA THR A 112 -18.33 -7.40 7.95
C THR A 112 -19.11 -6.91 9.16
N SER A 113 -20.44 -6.88 9.01
CA SER A 113 -21.37 -7.01 10.13
C SER A 113 -21.73 -8.48 10.28
#